data_AF-A0A660YDE2-F1
#
_entry.id   AF-A0A660YDE2-F1
#
_cell.length_a   1.000
_cell.length_b   1.000
_cell.length_c   1.000
_cell.angle_alpha   90.00
_cell.angle_beta   90.00
_cell.angle_gamma   90.00
#
_symmetry.space_group_name_H-M   'P 1'
#
loop_
_entity.id
_entity.type
_entity.pdbx_description
1 polymer ?
#
loop_
_entity_poly.entity_id
_entity_poly.type
_entity_poly.pdbx_seq_one_letter_code
_entity_poly.pdbx_strand_id
1 'polypeptide(L)'
;MPEQLKPYVVFRVERHATEELIPLCELAQQHQIPLVIQLAGPHDVYSRKLARIPLSDVEHIFQRFPTVKGVQIVEQSCQGGLKQRRVTRYLIGMMKLAAAYGKVAIWADGHWHGNNIWIDAGLHEELYRTMCECGEYIVPMWKMNCGWTPYSVQGAVFGMWAGGAVANWGVEPESWYWYEAGFRALDEQGDFKNGESDRCPSPFWGQMIFMGLSAGATAYCIEPPNAIWSAPGKIAETARDVVFPLLSRIVEWGLIPSKEQVQETTKVAYVTGEADSPWREDGGTLRTLYEGTYGLDHPFEMIPATGRYGWIPVVSPHTTEEETKRYAALIHADSFQTAEDVRAYFDGEYDPVGEGNAWASRVGNLSMVTNPHENRDVTETFALPLDGLFLRLEGEVAVNGYLIIQQEAEGTLRMHLNGHSDRKMPLRLFIRDVGAPQIEATPEDALQATHYDEEAKCVMWTVRFAQGAVDLIVHG
;
A
#
# COMPACT_ATOMS: atom_id res chain seq x y z
N MET A 1 20.09 1.74 -9.09
CA MET A 1 18.69 1.30 -9.32
C MET A 1 18.72 0.22 -10.40
N PRO A 2 17.98 -0.88 -10.24
CA PRO A 2 17.91 -1.95 -11.26
C PRO A 2 17.47 -1.42 -12.62
N GLU A 3 18.08 -1.91 -13.71
CA GLU A 3 17.80 -1.45 -15.06
C GLU A 3 16.34 -1.71 -15.48
N GLN A 4 15.78 -2.85 -15.07
CA GLN A 4 14.40 -3.23 -15.39
C GLN A 4 13.35 -2.31 -14.76
N LEU A 5 13.69 -1.59 -13.67
CA LEU A 5 12.79 -0.66 -13.02
C LEU A 5 12.80 0.72 -13.67
N LYS A 6 13.86 1.10 -14.41
CA LYS A 6 13.98 2.43 -15.00
C LYS A 6 12.78 2.87 -15.85
N PRO A 7 12.14 2.00 -16.66
CA PRO A 7 10.96 2.39 -17.43
C PRO A 7 9.74 2.76 -16.57
N TYR A 8 9.71 2.34 -15.30
CA TYR A 8 8.59 2.48 -14.38
C TYR A 8 8.85 3.50 -13.26
N VAL A 9 10.00 4.18 -13.28
CA VAL A 9 10.42 5.10 -12.22
C VAL A 9 10.44 6.53 -12.71
N VAL A 10 9.92 7.42 -11.87
CA VAL A 10 10.06 8.88 -11.98
C VAL A 10 10.71 9.42 -10.71
N PHE A 11 11.56 10.45 -10.83
CA PHE A 11 12.20 11.05 -9.67
C PHE A 11 11.33 12.18 -9.11
N ARG A 12 10.96 12.07 -7.83
CA ARG A 12 10.34 13.15 -7.09
C ARG A 12 11.38 14.21 -6.74
N VAL A 13 11.07 15.46 -7.03
CA VAL A 13 11.89 16.63 -6.70
C VAL A 13 11.11 17.57 -5.81
N GLU A 14 11.73 17.98 -4.71
CA GLU A 14 11.19 18.98 -3.80
C GLU A 14 12.07 20.23 -3.78
N ARG A 15 11.56 21.33 -4.36
CA ARG A 15 12.12 22.69 -4.27
C ARG A 15 10.96 23.69 -4.33
N HIS A 16 11.01 24.73 -3.49
CA HIS A 16 9.88 25.66 -3.33
C HIS A 16 9.93 26.86 -4.29
N ALA A 17 11.12 27.22 -4.81
CA ALA A 17 11.26 28.34 -5.74
C ALA A 17 11.33 27.84 -7.18
N THR A 18 10.47 28.38 -8.05
CA THR A 18 10.46 28.08 -9.49
C THR A 18 11.84 28.31 -10.12
N GLU A 19 12.54 29.36 -9.70
CA GLU A 19 13.89 29.72 -10.14
C GLU A 19 14.93 28.62 -9.87
N GLU A 20 14.75 27.82 -8.81
CA GLU A 20 15.60 26.68 -8.47
C GLU A 20 15.19 25.41 -9.23
N LEU A 21 13.92 25.29 -9.62
CA LEU A 21 13.41 24.16 -10.38
C LEU A 21 13.83 24.18 -11.84
N ILE A 22 13.91 25.36 -12.46
CA ILE A 22 14.23 25.47 -13.89
C ILE A 22 15.59 24.85 -14.24
N PRO A 23 16.72 25.18 -13.57
CA PRO A 23 18.01 24.56 -13.88
C PRO A 23 18.02 23.04 -13.68
N LEU A 24 17.25 22.54 -12.70
CA LEU A 24 17.13 21.11 -12.45
C LEU A 24 16.31 20.41 -13.55
N CYS A 25 15.23 21.03 -14.03
CA CYS A 25 14.46 20.54 -15.17
C CYS A 25 15.30 20.52 -16.45
N GLU A 26 16.14 21.54 -16.68
CA GLU A 26 17.09 21.58 -17.80
C GLU A 26 18.10 20.44 -17.73
N LEU A 27 18.69 20.21 -16.54
CA LEU A 27 19.62 19.10 -16.32
C LEU A 27 18.93 17.75 -16.57
N ALA A 28 17.73 17.55 -16.02
CA ALA A 28 16.97 16.32 -16.24
C ALA A 28 16.60 16.13 -17.72
N GLN A 29 16.24 17.20 -18.44
CA GLN A 29 15.99 17.16 -19.88
C GLN A 29 17.23 16.78 -20.68
N GLN A 30 18.40 17.31 -20.33
CA GLN A 30 19.68 16.97 -20.96
C GLN A 30 20.02 15.49 -20.79
N HIS A 31 19.69 14.91 -19.64
CA HIS A 31 19.97 13.51 -19.31
C HIS A 31 18.77 12.56 -19.51
N GLN A 32 17.65 13.05 -20.06
CA GLN A 32 16.41 12.29 -20.26
C GLN A 32 15.87 11.62 -18.98
N ILE A 33 16.05 12.27 -17.83
CA ILE A 33 15.59 11.76 -16.52
C ILE A 33 14.14 12.22 -16.29
N PRO A 34 13.18 11.31 -16.09
CA PRO A 34 11.80 11.70 -15.84
C PRO A 34 11.61 12.25 -14.41
N LEU A 35 10.90 13.36 -14.29
CA LEU A 35 10.66 14.04 -13.01
C LEU A 35 9.18 14.15 -12.66
N VAL A 36 8.89 14.16 -11.36
CA VAL A 36 7.66 14.69 -10.76
C VAL A 36 8.04 15.79 -9.78
N ILE A 37 7.35 16.93 -9.83
CA ILE A 37 7.65 18.09 -8.98
C ILE A 37 6.68 18.13 -7.81
N GLN A 38 7.21 18.15 -6.58
CA GLN A 38 6.41 18.36 -5.37
C GLN A 38 6.06 19.85 -5.23
N LEU A 39 4.77 20.17 -5.26
CA LEU A 39 4.25 21.53 -5.31
C LEU A 39 4.04 22.18 -3.94
N ALA A 40 3.78 21.35 -2.93
CA ALA A 40 3.53 21.76 -1.55
C ALA A 40 3.69 20.56 -0.61
N GLY A 41 4.05 20.82 0.64
CA GLY A 41 4.25 19.82 1.68
C GLY A 41 4.14 20.39 3.10
N PRO A 42 4.45 19.61 4.16
CA PRO A 42 4.26 20.05 5.55
C PRO A 42 5.25 21.16 5.94
N HIS A 43 6.39 21.23 5.24
CA HIS A 43 7.41 22.26 5.41
C HIS A 43 6.87 23.68 5.16
N ASP A 44 5.80 23.82 4.38
CA ASP A 44 5.10 25.09 4.15
C ASP A 44 4.46 25.62 5.45
N VAL A 45 4.03 24.70 6.32
CA VAL A 45 3.46 25.02 7.64
C VAL A 45 4.58 25.24 8.65
N TYR A 46 5.55 24.31 8.71
CA TYR A 46 6.62 24.35 9.70
C TYR A 46 7.57 25.54 9.53
N SER A 47 7.85 25.95 8.29
CA SER A 47 8.68 27.13 8.00
C SER A 47 7.91 28.46 8.06
N ARG A 48 6.59 28.42 8.34
CA ARG A 48 5.66 29.57 8.24
C ARG A 48 5.66 30.27 6.89
N LYS A 49 6.18 29.63 5.85
CA LYS A 49 6.11 30.08 4.46
C LYS A 49 5.17 29.14 3.74
N LEU A 50 3.92 29.55 3.56
CA LEU A 50 2.97 28.83 2.70
C LEU A 50 3.44 28.95 1.24
N ALA A 51 4.40 28.12 0.84
CA ALA A 51 5.09 28.22 -0.45
C ALA A 51 4.56 27.14 -1.40
N ARG A 52 3.31 27.32 -1.84
CA ARG A 52 2.77 26.56 -2.97
C ARG A 52 3.31 27.13 -4.27
N ILE A 53 3.84 26.28 -5.14
CA ILE A 53 4.24 26.71 -6.48
C ILE A 53 3.00 27.20 -7.24
N PRO A 54 2.98 28.42 -7.82
CA PRO A 54 1.85 28.90 -8.60
C PRO A 54 1.55 27.97 -9.79
N LEU A 55 0.27 27.72 -10.08
CA LEU A 55 -0.11 26.84 -11.21
C LEU A 55 0.32 27.41 -12.57
N SER A 56 0.49 28.73 -12.71
CA SER A 56 1.09 29.35 -13.90
C SER A 56 2.54 28.91 -14.13
N ASP A 57 3.29 28.72 -13.05
CA ASP A 57 4.69 28.30 -13.10
C ASP A 57 4.76 26.81 -13.43
N VAL A 58 3.85 26.01 -12.87
CA VAL A 58 3.68 24.60 -13.24
C VAL A 58 3.36 24.46 -14.72
N GLU A 59 2.44 25.28 -15.24
CA GLU A 59 2.08 25.30 -16.65
C GLU A 59 3.29 25.65 -17.54
N HIS A 60 4.07 26.67 -17.15
CA HIS A 60 5.30 27.03 -17.84
C HIS A 60 6.30 25.86 -17.90
N ILE A 61 6.45 25.13 -16.79
CA ILE A 61 7.32 23.95 -16.72
C ILE A 61 6.80 22.83 -17.63
N PHE A 62 5.49 22.53 -17.62
CA PHE A 62 4.90 21.50 -18.48
C PHE A 62 5.07 21.79 -19.96
N GLN A 63 4.96 23.06 -20.37
CA GLN A 63 5.18 23.49 -21.76
C GLN A 63 6.64 23.30 -22.21
N ARG A 64 7.60 23.52 -21.31
CA ARG A 64 9.03 23.58 -21.66
C ARG A 64 9.76 22.25 -21.48
N PHE A 65 9.34 21.40 -20.55
CA PHE A 65 10.11 20.21 -20.14
C PHE A 65 9.31 18.91 -20.29
N PRO A 66 9.34 18.25 -21.45
CA PRO A 66 8.73 16.93 -21.66
C PRO A 66 9.19 15.83 -20.69
N THR A 67 10.38 15.97 -20.09
CA THR A 67 10.85 15.07 -19.02
C THR A 67 10.08 15.20 -17.72
N VAL A 68 9.43 16.33 -17.46
CA VAL A 68 8.50 16.47 -16.33
C VAL A 68 7.21 15.72 -16.67
N LYS A 69 6.94 14.66 -15.92
CA LYS A 69 5.82 13.72 -16.13
C LYS A 69 4.59 14.07 -15.31
N GLY A 70 4.75 14.91 -14.30
CA GLY A 70 3.65 15.25 -13.41
C GLY A 70 4.08 16.10 -12.24
N VAL A 71 3.14 16.21 -11.31
CA VAL A 71 3.28 16.94 -10.06
C VAL A 71 2.79 16.08 -8.91
N GLN A 72 3.34 16.32 -7.72
CA GLN A 72 2.88 15.73 -6.48
C GLN A 72 2.52 16.84 -5.49
N ILE A 73 1.51 16.57 -4.67
CA ILE A 73 1.19 17.39 -3.52
C ILE A 73 1.00 16.50 -2.31
N VAL A 74 1.62 16.87 -1.17
CA VAL A 74 1.63 16.01 0.02
C VAL A 74 1.09 16.72 1.26
N GLU A 75 0.44 15.97 2.15
CA GLU A 75 0.06 16.40 3.51
C GLU A 75 -0.75 17.71 3.57
N GLN A 76 -1.80 17.78 2.77
CA GLN A 76 -2.72 18.91 2.73
C GLN A 76 -3.62 18.95 3.96
N SER A 77 -3.83 17.80 4.60
CA SER A 77 -4.56 17.70 5.87
C SER A 77 -3.95 18.59 6.96
N CYS A 78 -2.61 18.70 7.06
CA CYS A 78 -1.96 19.58 8.05
C CYS A 78 -2.05 21.07 7.73
N GLN A 79 -2.45 21.43 6.51
CA GLN A 79 -2.64 22.82 6.08
C GLN A 79 -4.09 23.33 6.30
N GLY A 80 -4.87 22.59 7.09
CA GLY A 80 -6.28 22.83 7.39
C GLY A 80 -7.26 22.04 6.52
N GLY A 81 -6.75 21.12 5.69
CA GLY A 81 -7.55 20.21 4.87
C GLY A 81 -8.53 20.90 3.93
N LEU A 82 -9.60 20.19 3.55
CA LEU A 82 -10.57 20.69 2.57
C LEU A 82 -11.51 21.76 3.10
N LYS A 83 -11.52 21.98 4.43
CA LYS A 83 -12.20 23.13 5.07
C LYS A 83 -11.63 24.46 4.58
N GLN A 84 -10.38 24.47 4.11
CA GLN A 84 -9.72 25.64 3.56
C GLN A 84 -9.97 25.74 2.05
N ARG A 85 -10.78 26.71 1.62
CA ARG A 85 -11.11 26.93 0.19
C ARG A 85 -9.88 27.09 -0.71
N ARG A 86 -8.76 27.57 -0.17
CA ARG A 86 -7.49 27.67 -0.92
C ARG A 86 -6.91 26.29 -1.29
N VAL A 87 -7.08 25.29 -0.42
CA VAL A 87 -6.60 23.92 -0.62
C VAL A 87 -7.44 23.26 -1.71
N THR A 88 -8.77 23.27 -1.57
CA THR A 88 -9.68 22.68 -2.56
C THR A 88 -9.54 23.30 -3.94
N ARG A 89 -9.51 24.64 -4.06
CA ARG A 89 -9.30 25.30 -5.35
C ARG A 89 -7.96 24.94 -5.99
N TYR A 90 -6.90 24.84 -5.18
CA TYR A 90 -5.58 24.51 -5.69
C TYR A 90 -5.53 23.06 -6.18
N LEU A 91 -6.08 22.11 -5.42
CA LEU A 91 -6.19 20.71 -5.82
C LEU A 91 -6.97 20.55 -7.13
N ILE A 92 -8.14 21.17 -7.24
CA ILE A 92 -8.95 21.14 -8.47
C ILE A 92 -8.19 21.74 -9.65
N GLY A 93 -7.53 22.89 -9.45
CA GLY A 93 -6.73 23.54 -10.50
C GLY A 93 -5.54 22.69 -10.94
N MET A 94 -4.83 22.08 -9.99
CA MET A 94 -3.70 21.18 -10.25
C MET A 94 -4.13 19.96 -11.06
N MET A 95 -5.24 19.32 -10.67
CA MET A 95 -5.80 18.16 -11.36
C MET A 95 -6.18 18.48 -12.81
N LYS A 96 -6.92 19.58 -13.02
CA LYS A 96 -7.32 20.04 -14.35
C LYS A 96 -6.13 20.41 -15.22
N LEU A 97 -5.12 21.09 -14.64
CA LEU A 97 -3.91 21.45 -15.35
C LEU A 97 -3.12 20.20 -15.77
N ALA A 98 -2.95 19.23 -14.87
CA ALA A 98 -2.25 17.99 -15.20
C ALA A 98 -2.95 17.23 -16.34
N ALA A 99 -4.28 17.07 -16.26
CA ALA A 99 -5.07 16.45 -17.31
C ALA A 99 -4.97 17.19 -18.67
N ALA A 100 -5.05 18.52 -18.66
CA ALA A 100 -4.95 19.34 -19.89
C ALA A 100 -3.61 19.16 -20.64
N TYR A 101 -2.55 18.78 -19.92
CA TYR A 101 -1.21 18.56 -20.49
C TYR A 101 -0.83 17.07 -20.60
N GLY A 102 -1.75 16.15 -20.31
CA GLY A 102 -1.48 14.72 -20.30
C GLY A 102 -0.41 14.31 -19.27
N LYS A 103 -0.39 14.97 -18.11
CA LYS A 103 0.56 14.78 -17.02
C LYS A 103 -0.16 14.19 -15.80
N VAL A 104 0.59 13.52 -14.93
CA VAL A 104 0.02 12.94 -13.71
C VAL A 104 -0.03 13.96 -12.57
N ALA A 105 -1.11 13.96 -11.81
CA ALA A 105 -1.27 14.65 -10.54
C ALA A 105 -1.36 13.62 -9.41
N ILE A 106 -0.31 13.55 -8.59
CA ILE A 106 -0.25 12.68 -7.41
C ILE A 106 -0.66 13.49 -6.19
N TRP A 107 -1.62 12.98 -5.41
CA TRP A 107 -1.98 13.56 -4.11
C TRP A 107 -1.74 12.51 -3.04
N ALA A 108 -0.71 12.70 -2.22
CA ALA A 108 -0.40 11.80 -1.11
C ALA A 108 -0.76 12.44 0.23
N ASP A 109 -1.63 11.80 1.00
CA ASP A 109 -2.12 12.38 2.25
C ASP A 109 -2.53 11.31 3.26
N GLY A 110 -2.59 11.73 4.52
CA GLY A 110 -3.12 10.95 5.64
C GLY A 110 -4.14 11.77 6.43
N HIS A 111 -4.80 11.15 7.40
CA HIS A 111 -5.74 11.86 8.27
C HIS A 111 -5.00 12.60 9.38
N TRP A 112 -4.99 13.94 9.31
CA TRP A 112 -4.22 14.77 10.23
C TRP A 112 -5.02 15.92 10.81
N HIS A 113 -4.70 16.26 12.07
CA HIS A 113 -5.15 17.49 12.73
C HIS A 113 -6.67 17.70 12.68
N GLY A 114 -7.44 16.63 12.88
CA GLY A 114 -8.90 16.68 12.89
C GLY A 114 -9.55 16.72 11.51
N ASN A 115 -8.90 16.21 10.47
CA ASN A 115 -9.46 16.11 9.12
C ASN A 115 -9.35 14.68 8.57
N ASN A 116 -10.49 14.13 8.14
CA ASN A 116 -10.57 12.88 7.40
C ASN A 116 -10.40 13.18 5.90
N ILE A 117 -9.21 13.62 5.49
CA ILE A 117 -8.99 14.29 4.20
C ILE A 117 -9.55 13.53 2.97
N TRP A 118 -9.47 12.20 2.97
CA TRP A 118 -9.97 11.36 1.87
C TRP A 118 -11.48 11.12 1.93
N ILE A 119 -12.07 11.02 3.14
CA ILE A 119 -13.53 11.01 3.31
C ILE A 119 -14.10 12.37 2.87
N ASP A 120 -13.50 13.47 3.34
CA ASP A 120 -13.88 14.83 2.96
C ASP A 120 -13.79 15.03 1.44
N ALA A 121 -12.76 14.45 0.79
CA ALA A 121 -12.60 14.50 -0.66
C ALA A 121 -13.72 13.74 -1.39
N GLY A 122 -14.14 12.59 -0.85
CA GLY A 122 -15.30 11.85 -1.33
C GLY A 122 -16.62 12.61 -1.17
N LEU A 123 -16.80 13.36 -0.08
CA LEU A 123 -18.02 14.14 0.16
C LEU A 123 -18.08 15.44 -0.66
N HIS A 124 -16.93 16.04 -0.98
CA HIS A 124 -16.85 17.32 -1.69
C HIS A 124 -17.17 17.18 -3.19
N GLU A 125 -18.44 17.38 -3.56
CA GLU A 125 -18.99 17.15 -4.91
C GLU A 125 -18.12 17.69 -6.07
N GLU A 126 -17.70 18.96 -6.03
CA GLU A 126 -16.89 19.55 -7.13
C GLU A 126 -15.52 18.87 -7.28
N LEU A 127 -14.90 18.49 -6.15
CA LEU A 127 -13.58 17.87 -6.14
C LEU A 127 -13.71 16.42 -6.62
N TYR A 128 -14.69 15.68 -6.09
CA TYR A 128 -14.96 14.30 -6.52
C TYR A 128 -15.30 14.24 -8.02
N ARG A 129 -16.15 15.14 -8.52
CA ARG A 129 -16.42 15.22 -9.98
C ARG A 129 -15.17 15.54 -10.79
N THR A 130 -14.33 16.46 -10.31
CA THR A 130 -13.05 16.75 -10.97
C THR A 130 -12.16 15.49 -11.00
N MET A 131 -12.15 14.70 -9.93
CA MET A 131 -11.46 13.41 -9.91
C MET A 131 -12.01 12.48 -10.99
N CYS A 132 -13.33 12.29 -11.08
CA CYS A 132 -13.96 11.47 -12.12
C CYS A 132 -13.62 11.96 -13.55
N GLU A 133 -13.71 13.26 -13.81
CA GLU A 133 -13.46 13.86 -15.12
C GLU A 133 -11.99 13.75 -15.56
N CYS A 134 -11.07 13.82 -14.60
CA CYS A 134 -9.62 13.80 -14.85
C CYS A 134 -8.97 12.48 -14.40
N GLY A 135 -9.77 11.44 -14.13
CA GLY A 135 -9.36 10.27 -13.35
C GLY A 135 -8.23 9.43 -13.93
N GLU A 136 -8.01 9.51 -15.24
CA GLU A 136 -6.86 8.87 -15.91
C GLU A 136 -5.51 9.47 -15.49
N TYR A 137 -5.51 10.73 -15.04
CA TYR A 137 -4.32 11.51 -14.72
C TYR A 137 -4.11 11.71 -13.22
N ILE A 138 -5.03 11.26 -12.37
CA ILE A 138 -4.99 11.50 -10.93
C ILE A 138 -4.62 10.21 -10.21
N VAL A 139 -3.68 10.33 -9.28
CA VAL A 139 -3.26 9.24 -8.40
C VAL A 139 -3.43 9.70 -6.95
N PRO A 140 -4.55 9.38 -6.29
CA PRO A 140 -4.65 9.51 -4.84
C PRO A 140 -3.78 8.44 -4.19
N MET A 141 -3.13 8.80 -3.09
CA MET A 141 -2.09 7.98 -2.47
C MET A 141 -2.17 8.05 -0.95
N TRP A 142 -2.19 6.88 -0.32
CA TRP A 142 -2.08 6.81 1.14
C TRP A 142 -0.65 7.13 1.56
N LYS A 143 -0.45 8.26 2.23
CA LYS A 143 0.81 8.58 2.90
C LYS A 143 0.90 7.87 4.24
N MET A 144 1.79 6.87 4.32
CA MET A 144 1.77 5.88 5.39
C MET A 144 2.43 6.34 6.69
N ASN A 145 3.01 7.55 6.75
CA ASN A 145 3.44 8.14 8.02
C ASN A 145 2.29 8.44 8.98
N CYS A 146 1.06 8.52 8.49
CA CYS A 146 -0.10 8.77 9.32
C CYS A 146 -0.42 7.55 10.18
N GLY A 147 0.09 7.55 11.42
CA GLY A 147 -0.26 6.54 12.40
C GLY A 147 -1.76 6.54 12.69
N TRP A 148 -2.47 7.67 12.60
CA TRP A 148 -3.89 7.69 12.94
C TRP A 148 -4.79 7.07 11.88
N THR A 149 -5.66 6.16 12.32
CA THR A 149 -6.76 5.61 11.53
C THR A 149 -6.35 5.06 10.15
N PRO A 150 -5.27 4.26 10.02
CA PRO A 150 -4.75 3.78 8.73
C PRO A 150 -5.80 3.15 7.82
N TYR A 151 -6.68 2.32 8.39
CA TYR A 151 -7.72 1.60 7.66
C TYR A 151 -8.70 2.55 6.95
N SER A 152 -9.02 3.70 7.55
CA SER A 152 -9.90 4.69 6.93
C SER A 152 -9.22 5.44 5.78
N VAL A 153 -7.92 5.70 5.88
CA VAL A 153 -7.15 6.29 4.78
C VAL A 153 -7.09 5.32 3.60
N GLN A 154 -6.66 4.09 3.87
CA GLN A 154 -6.58 3.01 2.88
C GLN A 154 -7.95 2.79 2.23
N GLY A 155 -9.00 2.57 3.02
CA GLY A 155 -10.36 2.32 2.53
C GLY A 155 -10.89 3.46 1.65
N ALA A 156 -10.61 4.73 1.98
CA ALA A 156 -11.09 5.87 1.22
C ALA A 156 -10.31 6.08 -0.09
N VAL A 157 -8.98 5.98 -0.07
CA VAL A 157 -8.16 6.07 -1.30
C VAL A 157 -8.48 4.90 -2.24
N PHE A 158 -8.52 3.69 -1.70
CA PHE A 158 -8.94 2.49 -2.42
C PHE A 158 -10.36 2.64 -2.98
N GLY A 159 -11.29 3.18 -2.19
CA GLY A 159 -12.67 3.43 -2.59
C GLY A 159 -12.82 4.40 -3.75
N MET A 160 -11.93 5.39 -3.91
CA MET A 160 -11.90 6.24 -5.10
C MET A 160 -11.60 5.44 -6.38
N TRP A 161 -10.65 4.52 -6.32
CA TRP A 161 -10.31 3.66 -7.46
C TRP A 161 -11.37 2.59 -7.70
N ALA A 162 -11.77 1.87 -6.65
CA ALA A 162 -12.77 0.80 -6.71
C ALA A 162 -14.12 1.32 -7.20
N GLY A 163 -14.53 2.51 -6.74
CA GLY A 163 -15.74 3.23 -7.16
C GLY A 163 -15.61 3.99 -8.48
N GLY A 164 -14.49 3.86 -9.20
CA GLY A 164 -14.34 4.39 -10.57
C GLY A 164 -14.08 5.89 -10.69
N ALA A 165 -13.75 6.60 -9.60
CA ALA A 165 -13.38 8.01 -9.67
C ALA A 165 -12.00 8.22 -10.30
N VAL A 166 -11.08 7.28 -10.13
CA VAL A 166 -9.71 7.35 -10.67
C VAL A 166 -9.29 6.02 -11.30
N ALA A 167 -8.39 6.08 -12.27
CA ALA A 167 -7.88 4.90 -12.95
C ALA A 167 -6.76 4.19 -12.17
N ASN A 168 -6.04 4.93 -11.33
CA ASN A 168 -4.88 4.48 -10.58
C ASN A 168 -4.92 5.03 -9.16
N TRP A 169 -4.28 4.33 -8.23
CA TRP A 169 -4.05 4.79 -6.86
C TRP A 169 -2.74 4.21 -6.33
N GLY A 170 -2.29 4.66 -5.17
CA GLY A 170 -1.01 4.25 -4.64
C GLY A 170 -0.85 4.30 -3.14
N VAL A 171 0.35 3.92 -2.71
CA VAL A 171 0.80 4.06 -1.32
C VAL A 171 2.16 4.76 -1.29
N GLU A 172 2.40 5.51 -0.22
CA GLU A 172 3.68 6.14 0.08
C GLU A 172 4.21 5.56 1.40
N PRO A 173 4.91 4.41 1.37
CA PRO A 173 5.56 3.80 2.53
C PRO A 173 6.54 4.75 3.23
N GLU A 174 6.46 4.84 4.57
CA GLU A 174 7.38 5.68 5.35
C GLU A 174 7.76 5.17 6.73
N SER A 175 9.05 5.27 7.07
CA SER A 175 9.54 4.97 8.41
C SER A 175 9.08 5.95 9.49
N TRP A 176 8.56 7.13 9.11
CA TRP A 176 7.95 8.07 10.05
C TRP A 176 6.72 7.47 10.75
N TYR A 177 6.08 6.48 10.15
CA TYR A 177 5.04 5.68 10.82
C TYR A 177 5.53 5.12 12.16
N TRP A 178 6.76 4.61 12.21
CA TRP A 178 7.35 4.03 13.43
C TRP A 178 7.45 5.06 14.56
N TYR A 179 7.81 6.31 14.22
CA TYR A 179 7.79 7.42 15.16
C TYR A 179 6.37 7.74 15.65
N GLU A 180 5.41 7.80 14.73
CA GLU A 180 4.02 8.19 14.98
C GLU A 180 3.29 7.14 15.82
N ALA A 181 3.44 5.85 15.51
CA ALA A 181 2.89 4.74 16.28
C ALA A 181 3.54 4.54 17.67
N GLY A 182 4.63 5.27 17.96
CA GLY A 182 5.33 5.19 19.23
C GLY A 182 6.32 4.02 19.31
N PHE A 183 6.57 3.30 18.22
CA PHE A 183 7.43 2.11 18.22
C PHE A 183 8.91 2.45 18.36
N ARG A 184 9.64 1.63 19.13
CA ARG A 184 11.08 1.77 19.38
C ARG A 184 11.81 0.51 18.95
N ALA A 185 12.49 -0.17 19.88
CA ALA A 185 12.94 -1.54 19.65
C ALA A 185 11.73 -2.49 19.55
N LEU A 186 11.99 -3.70 19.09
CA LEU A 186 11.01 -4.76 19.09
C LEU A 186 10.48 -5.00 20.52
N ASP A 187 9.17 -5.15 20.66
CA ASP A 187 8.42 -5.20 21.94
C ASP A 187 8.46 -3.91 22.79
N GLU A 188 9.02 -2.82 22.28
CA GLU A 188 9.05 -1.53 22.97
C GLU A 188 8.17 -0.49 22.26
N GLN A 189 7.20 0.06 22.98
CA GLN A 189 6.31 1.11 22.49
C GLN A 189 6.18 2.24 23.53
N GLY A 190 6.35 3.47 23.07
CA GLY A 190 5.95 4.69 23.78
C GLY A 190 4.60 5.20 23.29
N ASP A 191 4.21 6.38 23.77
CA ASP A 191 2.99 7.04 23.32
C ASP A 191 3.08 7.47 21.84
N PHE A 192 1.95 7.91 21.29
CA PHE A 192 1.87 8.54 19.98
C PHE A 192 2.95 9.61 19.77
N LYS A 193 3.63 9.58 18.61
CA LYS A 193 4.77 10.46 18.28
C LYS A 193 5.94 10.39 19.27
N ASN A 194 6.20 9.21 19.84
CA ASN A 194 7.31 8.96 20.77
C ASN A 194 8.15 7.73 20.38
N GLY A 195 8.07 7.32 19.11
CA GLY A 195 8.88 6.24 18.55
C GLY A 195 10.25 6.68 18.05
N GLU A 196 10.99 5.75 17.46
CA GLU A 196 12.34 5.94 16.90
C GLU A 196 12.35 5.54 15.42
N SER A 197 12.11 6.49 14.50
CA SER A 197 11.94 6.19 13.06
C SER A 197 13.14 5.50 12.40
N ASP A 198 14.34 5.70 12.92
CA ASP A 198 15.57 5.04 12.48
C ASP A 198 15.63 3.55 12.86
N ARG A 199 14.75 3.10 13.76
CA ARG A 199 14.58 1.69 14.12
C ARG A 199 13.53 0.94 13.31
N CYS A 200 12.82 1.62 12.41
CA CYS A 200 11.86 0.98 11.51
C CYS A 200 12.57 -0.16 10.73
N PRO A 201 12.16 -1.44 10.91
CA PRO A 201 12.83 -2.56 10.27
C PRO A 201 12.73 -2.50 8.74
N SER A 202 13.82 -2.83 8.03
CA SER A 202 13.80 -2.88 6.57
C SER A 202 12.67 -3.74 6.00
N PRO A 203 12.37 -4.96 6.51
CA PRO A 203 11.26 -5.78 6.00
C PRO A 203 9.88 -5.13 6.13
N PHE A 204 9.68 -4.23 7.11
CA PHE A 204 8.41 -3.50 7.29
C PHE A 204 8.07 -2.62 6.08
N TRP A 205 9.07 -2.11 5.36
CA TRP A 205 8.84 -1.39 4.09
C TRP A 205 8.22 -2.28 3.02
N GLY A 206 8.57 -3.56 3.01
CA GLY A 206 7.94 -4.55 2.16
C GLY A 206 6.48 -4.78 2.53
N GLN A 207 6.17 -4.86 3.83
CA GLN A 207 4.79 -4.94 4.32
C GLN A 207 3.95 -3.72 3.91
N MET A 208 4.51 -2.51 3.99
CA MET A 208 3.85 -1.28 3.53
C MET A 208 3.52 -1.31 2.03
N ILE A 209 4.48 -1.70 1.18
CA ILE A 209 4.24 -1.88 -0.27
C ILE A 209 3.18 -2.96 -0.51
N PHE A 210 3.28 -4.05 0.24
CA PHE A 210 2.41 -5.21 0.17
C PHE A 210 0.94 -4.86 0.50
N MET A 211 0.68 -3.97 1.47
CA MET A 211 -0.68 -3.50 1.75
C MET A 211 -1.33 -2.81 0.53
N GLY A 212 -0.57 -1.99 -0.21
CA GLY A 212 -1.04 -1.41 -1.47
C GLY A 212 -1.23 -2.46 -2.57
N LEU A 213 -0.25 -3.35 -2.75
CA LEU A 213 -0.29 -4.44 -3.74
C LEU A 213 -1.54 -5.31 -3.57
N SER A 214 -1.90 -5.61 -2.32
CA SER A 214 -3.05 -6.45 -1.98
C SER A 214 -4.40 -5.94 -2.47
N ALA A 215 -4.50 -4.65 -2.81
CA ALA A 215 -5.69 -4.00 -3.33
C ALA A 215 -5.49 -3.37 -4.73
N GLY A 216 -4.48 -3.80 -5.47
CA GLY A 216 -4.28 -3.36 -6.87
C GLY A 216 -3.67 -1.96 -7.01
N ALA A 217 -2.93 -1.48 -6.01
CA ALA A 217 -2.18 -0.22 -6.15
C ALA A 217 -1.17 -0.31 -7.30
N THR A 218 -1.04 0.77 -8.08
CA THR A 218 -0.14 0.85 -9.24
C THR A 218 0.97 1.88 -9.08
N ALA A 219 0.90 2.72 -8.04
CA ALA A 219 1.89 3.75 -7.75
C ALA A 219 2.48 3.57 -6.35
N TYR A 220 3.81 3.67 -6.26
CA TYR A 220 4.56 3.55 -5.01
C TYR A 220 5.54 4.72 -4.90
N CYS A 221 5.44 5.53 -3.85
CA CYS A 221 6.40 6.60 -3.55
C CYS A 221 7.12 6.29 -2.25
N ILE A 222 8.44 6.44 -2.19
CA ILE A 222 9.23 6.00 -1.01
C ILE A 222 9.80 7.22 -0.30
N GLU A 223 9.42 7.40 0.96
CA GLU A 223 9.85 8.51 1.82
C GLU A 223 10.15 8.00 3.24
N PRO A 224 11.13 8.51 4.00
CA PRO A 224 12.14 9.47 3.61
C PRO A 224 13.10 8.95 2.51
N PRO A 225 13.72 9.86 1.74
CA PRO A 225 14.57 9.49 0.60
C PRO A 225 15.80 8.67 1.00
N ASN A 226 16.18 8.67 2.29
CA ASN A 226 17.27 7.86 2.82
C ASN A 226 16.97 6.35 2.84
N ALA A 227 15.71 5.94 2.74
CA ALA A 227 15.34 4.54 2.52
C ALA A 227 15.77 4.03 1.13
N ILE A 228 15.94 4.94 0.17
CA ILE A 228 16.50 4.65 -1.16
C ILE A 228 17.99 5.01 -1.24
N TRP A 229 18.36 6.19 -0.76
CA TRP A 229 19.69 6.79 -0.95
C TRP A 229 20.40 7.01 0.38
N SER A 230 21.36 6.15 0.73
CA SER A 230 22.15 6.31 1.96
C SER A 230 23.12 7.51 1.88
N ALA A 231 23.53 7.86 0.66
CA ALA A 231 24.30 9.05 0.33
C ALA A 231 24.13 9.34 -1.18
N PRO A 232 24.58 10.49 -1.71
CA PRO A 232 24.56 10.74 -3.15
C PRO A 232 25.20 9.59 -3.95
N GLY A 233 24.42 8.97 -4.82
CA GLY A 233 24.84 7.84 -5.66
C GLY A 233 24.98 6.49 -4.95
N LYS A 234 24.68 6.39 -3.65
CA LYS A 234 24.74 5.13 -2.88
C LYS A 234 23.34 4.64 -2.53
N ILE A 235 23.06 3.38 -2.86
CA ILE A 235 21.80 2.71 -2.50
C ILE A 235 21.81 2.34 -1.01
N ALA A 236 20.69 2.57 -0.33
CA ALA A 236 20.48 2.14 1.04
C ALA A 236 20.16 0.64 1.14
N GLU A 237 20.41 0.05 2.31
CA GLU A 237 20.14 -1.37 2.59
C GLU A 237 18.68 -1.73 2.35
N THR A 238 17.75 -0.95 2.92
CA THR A 238 16.30 -1.11 2.73
C THR A 238 15.91 -1.17 1.24
N ALA A 239 16.50 -0.32 0.41
CA ALA A 239 16.22 -0.36 -1.02
C ALA A 239 16.82 -1.56 -1.74
N ARG A 240 18.06 -1.92 -1.40
CA ARG A 240 18.75 -3.06 -2.02
C ARG A 240 18.09 -4.40 -1.67
N ASP A 241 17.69 -4.55 -0.42
CA ASP A 241 17.36 -5.86 0.17
C ASP A 241 15.85 -6.09 0.27
N VAL A 242 15.03 -5.03 0.12
CA VAL A 242 13.56 -5.09 0.25
C VAL A 242 12.84 -4.38 -0.90
N VAL A 243 12.99 -3.06 -1.03
CA VAL A 243 12.14 -2.26 -1.94
C VAL A 243 12.38 -2.60 -3.41
N PHE A 244 13.63 -2.60 -3.88
CA PHE A 244 13.92 -2.90 -5.28
C PHE A 244 13.65 -4.35 -5.66
N PRO A 245 14.00 -5.37 -4.85
CA PRO A 245 13.59 -6.75 -5.12
C PRO A 245 12.07 -6.88 -5.29
N LEU A 246 11.29 -6.36 -4.34
CA LEU A 246 9.83 -6.45 -4.38
C LEU A 246 9.24 -5.73 -5.59
N LEU A 247 9.62 -4.46 -5.83
CA LEU A 247 9.14 -3.71 -7.00
C LEU A 247 9.55 -4.38 -8.33
N SER A 248 10.72 -5.03 -8.38
CA SER A 248 11.16 -5.76 -9.56
C SER A 248 10.27 -6.98 -9.80
N ARG A 249 9.92 -7.75 -8.76
CA ARG A 249 8.97 -8.86 -8.89
C ARG A 249 7.57 -8.40 -9.25
N ILE A 250 7.10 -7.28 -8.71
CA ILE A 250 5.80 -6.69 -9.06
C ILE A 250 5.70 -6.47 -10.58
N VAL A 251 6.76 -5.96 -11.19
CA VAL A 251 6.83 -5.74 -12.65
C VAL A 251 7.07 -7.05 -13.41
N GLU A 252 8.10 -7.81 -13.04
CA GLU A 252 8.58 -8.98 -13.80
C GLU A 252 7.58 -10.14 -13.77
N TRP A 253 6.87 -10.34 -12.65
CA TRP A 253 5.88 -11.39 -12.50
C TRP A 253 4.44 -10.89 -12.69
N GLY A 254 4.24 -9.59 -12.91
CA GLY A 254 2.91 -9.01 -13.08
C GLY A 254 2.03 -9.23 -11.85
N LEU A 255 2.51 -8.82 -10.67
CA LEU A 255 1.86 -9.11 -9.39
C LEU A 255 0.72 -8.15 -9.01
N ILE A 256 0.46 -7.11 -9.80
CA ILE A 256 -0.64 -6.19 -9.49
C ILE A 256 -1.94 -6.86 -9.93
N PRO A 257 -2.87 -7.17 -9.00
CA PRO A 257 -4.19 -7.66 -9.39
C PRO A 257 -4.91 -6.64 -10.27
N SER A 258 -5.62 -7.10 -11.29
CA SER A 258 -6.45 -6.22 -12.12
C SER A 258 -7.63 -5.67 -11.30
N LYS A 259 -8.24 -4.57 -11.77
CA LYS A 259 -9.43 -4.01 -11.15
C LYS A 259 -10.56 -5.03 -11.07
N GLU A 260 -10.72 -5.83 -12.12
CA GLU A 260 -11.71 -6.90 -12.20
C GLU A 260 -11.45 -7.98 -11.14
N GLN A 261 -10.20 -8.45 -11.00
CA GLN A 261 -9.83 -9.45 -9.99
C GLN A 261 -10.09 -8.94 -8.56
N VAL A 262 -9.79 -7.67 -8.28
CA VAL A 262 -10.09 -7.08 -6.97
C VAL A 262 -11.61 -6.98 -6.77
N GLN A 263 -12.36 -6.52 -7.79
CA GLN A 263 -13.81 -6.39 -7.71
C GLN A 263 -14.51 -7.73 -7.50
N GLU A 264 -14.04 -8.82 -8.12
CA GLU A 264 -14.57 -10.17 -7.92
C GLU A 264 -14.48 -10.65 -6.46
N THR A 265 -13.49 -10.17 -5.72
CA THR A 265 -13.29 -10.49 -4.29
C THR A 265 -13.95 -9.49 -3.33
N THR A 266 -14.40 -8.33 -3.83
CA THR A 266 -14.94 -7.25 -3.00
C THR A 266 -16.47 -7.27 -3.01
N LYS A 267 -17.08 -7.82 -1.96
CA LYS A 267 -18.54 -8.02 -1.87
C LYS A 267 -19.29 -6.82 -1.27
N VAL A 268 -18.70 -6.16 -0.28
CA VAL A 268 -19.36 -5.10 0.51
C VAL A 268 -18.59 -3.80 0.37
N ALA A 269 -19.31 -2.68 0.20
CA ALA A 269 -18.74 -1.34 0.21
C ALA A 269 -19.38 -0.47 1.30
N TYR A 270 -18.58 0.39 1.93
CA TYR A 270 -19.08 1.41 2.85
C TYR A 270 -19.32 2.72 2.11
N VAL A 271 -20.54 3.24 2.13
CA VAL A 271 -20.87 4.52 1.49
C VAL A 271 -20.85 5.63 2.54
N THR A 272 -19.93 6.57 2.34
CA THR A 272 -19.72 7.71 3.24
C THR A 272 -20.90 8.69 3.28
N GLY A 273 -21.05 9.35 4.43
CA GLY A 273 -21.94 10.48 4.64
C GLY A 273 -21.29 11.56 5.51
N GLU A 274 -22.00 12.68 5.70
CA GLU A 274 -21.51 13.84 6.47
C GLU A 274 -21.09 13.50 7.92
N ALA A 275 -21.70 12.46 8.51
CA ALA A 275 -21.35 11.98 9.85
C ALA A 275 -19.93 11.39 9.93
N ASP A 276 -19.34 11.01 8.80
CA ASP A 276 -17.99 10.45 8.70
C ASP A 276 -16.91 11.53 8.55
N SER A 277 -17.26 12.78 8.22
CA SER A 277 -16.27 13.87 8.06
C SER A 277 -15.56 14.26 9.36
N PRO A 278 -16.23 14.33 10.53
CA PRO A 278 -15.55 14.61 11.80
C PRO A 278 -14.53 13.52 12.16
N TRP A 279 -13.25 13.88 12.13
CA TRP A 279 -12.17 12.98 12.54
C TRP A 279 -12.26 12.63 14.04
N ARG A 280 -11.99 11.36 14.35
CA ARG A 280 -11.84 10.84 15.70
C ARG A 280 -10.71 9.83 15.73
N GLU A 281 -9.96 9.85 16.83
CA GLU A 281 -8.78 9.02 17.01
C GLU A 281 -9.10 7.52 16.97
N ASP A 282 -10.27 7.13 17.47
CA ASP A 282 -10.75 5.75 17.50
C ASP A 282 -11.41 5.28 16.19
N GLY A 283 -11.31 6.05 15.10
CA GLY A 283 -11.95 5.75 13.82
C GLY A 283 -13.41 6.22 13.70
N GLY A 284 -13.99 6.78 14.77
CA GLY A 284 -15.31 7.40 14.75
C GLY A 284 -16.43 6.46 14.29
N THR A 285 -17.22 6.88 13.30
CA THR A 285 -18.34 6.08 12.75
C THR A 285 -17.88 4.78 12.10
N LEU A 286 -16.62 4.69 11.66
CA LEU A 286 -16.05 3.50 11.03
C LEU A 286 -15.45 2.51 12.05
N ARG A 287 -15.36 2.89 13.33
CA ARG A 287 -14.77 2.07 14.38
C ARG A 287 -15.39 0.68 14.46
N THR A 288 -16.72 0.62 14.58
CA THR A 288 -17.46 -0.64 14.72
C THR A 288 -17.24 -1.57 13.54
N LEU A 289 -17.14 -1.01 12.32
CA LEU A 289 -16.80 -1.77 11.13
C LEU A 289 -15.40 -2.39 11.28
N TYR A 290 -14.39 -1.59 11.60
CA TYR A 290 -13.00 -2.04 11.66
C TYR A 290 -12.70 -2.98 12.84
N GLU A 291 -13.34 -2.82 13.99
CA GLU A 291 -13.27 -3.79 15.09
C GLU A 291 -13.87 -5.15 14.69
N GLY A 292 -14.98 -5.12 13.93
CA GLY A 292 -15.65 -6.33 13.45
C GLY A 292 -14.90 -7.06 12.33
N THR A 293 -14.23 -6.32 11.44
CA THR A 293 -13.56 -6.88 10.25
C THR A 293 -12.05 -6.97 10.40
N TYR A 294 -11.36 -5.90 10.79
CA TYR A 294 -9.89 -5.86 10.82
C TYR A 294 -9.31 -6.16 12.18
N GLY A 295 -10.16 -6.33 13.19
CA GLY A 295 -9.72 -6.61 14.55
C GLY A 295 -8.99 -5.44 15.20
N LEU A 296 -9.35 -4.22 14.80
CA LEU A 296 -8.76 -2.97 15.32
C LEU A 296 -8.76 -2.97 16.85
N ASP A 297 -7.58 -3.03 17.47
CA ASP A 297 -7.41 -2.97 18.93
C ASP A 297 -6.81 -1.63 19.37
N HIS A 298 -5.96 -1.01 18.53
CA HIS A 298 -5.43 0.33 18.75
C HIS A 298 -5.46 1.22 17.50
N PRO A 299 -5.55 2.55 17.65
CA PRO A 299 -5.82 3.47 16.52
C PRO A 299 -4.66 3.65 15.55
N PHE A 300 -3.53 2.96 15.82
CA PHE A 300 -2.32 3.05 15.01
C PHE A 300 -2.11 1.90 14.05
N GLU A 301 -2.88 0.81 14.18
CA GLU A 301 -2.66 -0.40 13.38
C GLU A 301 -2.76 -0.13 11.89
N MET A 302 -1.69 -0.47 11.17
CA MET A 302 -1.56 -0.40 9.74
C MET A 302 -1.93 -1.73 9.08
N ILE A 303 -1.57 -2.86 9.71
CA ILE A 303 -1.80 -4.20 9.18
C ILE A 303 -3.01 -4.82 9.90
N PRO A 304 -4.13 -5.12 9.19
CA PRO A 304 -5.27 -5.81 9.78
C PRO A 304 -4.88 -7.13 10.43
N ALA A 305 -5.67 -7.58 11.41
CA ALA A 305 -5.50 -8.91 12.00
C ALA A 305 -5.82 -10.04 11.00
N THR A 306 -6.66 -9.76 9.99
CA THR A 306 -7.04 -10.73 8.95
C THR A 306 -7.24 -10.07 7.59
N GLY A 307 -6.93 -10.82 6.52
CA GLY A 307 -7.19 -10.41 5.14
C GLY A 307 -8.43 -11.07 4.53
N ARG A 308 -9.23 -11.79 5.34
CA ARG A 308 -10.45 -12.53 4.91
C ARG A 308 -11.39 -11.68 4.06
N TYR A 309 -11.56 -10.42 4.42
CA TYR A 309 -12.53 -9.50 3.80
C TYR A 309 -11.93 -8.67 2.67
N GLY A 310 -10.63 -8.83 2.39
CA GLY A 310 -9.86 -7.88 1.60
C GLY A 310 -9.93 -6.46 2.20
N TRP A 311 -9.72 -5.46 1.34
CA TRP A 311 -9.95 -4.06 1.71
C TRP A 311 -11.40 -3.68 1.41
N ILE A 312 -12.09 -3.11 2.40
CA ILE A 312 -13.47 -2.63 2.27
C ILE A 312 -13.38 -1.22 1.67
N PRO A 313 -13.89 -1.01 0.45
CA PRO A 313 -13.86 0.30 -0.16
C PRO A 313 -14.80 1.24 0.58
N VAL A 314 -14.26 2.40 0.96
CA VAL A 314 -15.01 3.54 1.50
C VAL A 314 -15.32 4.46 0.33
N VAL A 315 -16.51 4.35 -0.24
CA VAL A 315 -16.93 5.02 -1.47
C VAL A 315 -17.68 6.32 -1.18
N SER A 316 -17.60 7.25 -2.13
CA SER A 316 -18.31 8.53 -2.08
C SER A 316 -19.82 8.33 -2.26
N PRO A 317 -20.68 9.16 -1.63
CA PRO A 317 -22.11 9.20 -1.95
C PRO A 317 -22.39 9.68 -3.38
N HIS A 318 -21.40 10.27 -4.07
CA HIS A 318 -21.48 10.70 -5.47
C HIS A 318 -21.04 9.61 -6.45
N THR A 319 -20.66 8.43 -5.96
CA THR A 319 -20.32 7.27 -6.81
C THR A 319 -21.55 6.88 -7.65
N THR A 320 -21.33 6.56 -8.92
CA THR A 320 -22.45 6.24 -9.83
C THR A 320 -23.16 4.95 -9.42
N GLU A 321 -24.45 4.86 -9.74
CA GLU A 321 -25.24 3.64 -9.55
C GLU A 321 -24.65 2.43 -10.30
N GLU A 322 -24.00 2.67 -11.44
CA GLU A 322 -23.34 1.62 -12.22
C GLU A 322 -22.13 1.00 -11.49
N GLU A 323 -21.38 1.78 -10.74
CA GLU A 323 -20.26 1.26 -9.95
C GLU A 323 -20.78 0.64 -8.64
N THR A 324 -21.77 1.25 -7.98
CA THR A 324 -22.27 0.73 -6.69
C THR A 324 -23.07 -0.55 -6.81
N LYS A 325 -23.78 -0.80 -7.93
CA LYS A 325 -24.52 -2.06 -8.15
C LYS A 325 -23.63 -3.31 -8.26
N ARG A 326 -22.31 -3.15 -8.35
CA ARG A 326 -21.36 -4.27 -8.39
C ARG A 326 -21.14 -4.91 -7.02
N TYR A 327 -21.40 -4.16 -5.94
CA TYR A 327 -21.32 -4.68 -4.59
C TYR A 327 -22.61 -5.44 -4.26
N ALA A 328 -22.46 -6.56 -3.56
CA ALA A 328 -23.58 -7.32 -3.01
C ALA A 328 -24.34 -6.52 -1.96
N ALA A 329 -23.64 -5.65 -1.21
CA ALA A 329 -24.23 -4.76 -0.24
C ALA A 329 -23.49 -3.42 -0.14
N LEU A 330 -24.28 -2.38 0.15
CA LEU A 330 -23.82 -1.07 0.55
C LEU A 330 -24.17 -0.87 2.02
N ILE A 331 -23.17 -0.54 2.84
CA ILE A 331 -23.33 -0.28 4.27
C ILE A 331 -22.98 1.16 4.60
N HIS A 332 -23.42 1.60 5.77
CA HIS A 332 -23.28 2.96 6.30
C HIS A 332 -23.01 2.91 7.81
N ALA A 333 -22.74 4.07 8.42
CA ALA A 333 -22.44 4.21 9.84
C ALA A 333 -23.44 3.53 10.79
N ASP A 334 -24.71 3.47 10.41
CA ASP A 334 -25.81 2.94 11.23
C ASP A 334 -26.22 1.50 10.85
N SER A 335 -25.53 0.87 9.90
CA SER A 335 -25.84 -0.50 9.43
C SER A 335 -25.65 -1.55 10.52
N PHE A 336 -24.77 -1.30 11.49
CA PHE A 336 -24.48 -2.22 12.59
C PHE A 336 -24.39 -1.48 13.91
N GLN A 337 -24.73 -2.17 15.00
CA GLN A 337 -24.67 -1.60 16.35
C GLN A 337 -23.42 -2.07 17.10
N THR A 338 -22.91 -3.26 16.78
CA THR A 338 -21.77 -3.89 17.48
C THR A 338 -20.76 -4.49 16.51
N ALA A 339 -19.52 -4.65 16.95
CA ALA A 339 -18.46 -5.30 16.17
C ALA A 339 -18.77 -6.79 15.94
N GLU A 340 -19.50 -7.43 16.86
CA GLU A 340 -19.97 -8.80 16.72
C GLU A 340 -21.01 -8.94 15.60
N ASP A 341 -21.94 -7.99 15.46
CA ASP A 341 -22.91 -7.99 14.36
C ASP A 341 -22.21 -7.83 13.00
N VAL A 342 -21.23 -6.91 12.94
CA VAL A 342 -20.38 -6.72 11.76
C VAL A 342 -19.68 -8.03 11.41
N ARG A 343 -19.00 -8.65 12.38
CA ARG A 343 -18.25 -9.89 12.17
C ARG A 343 -19.17 -11.00 11.68
N ALA A 344 -20.32 -11.21 12.32
CA ALA A 344 -21.27 -12.24 11.92
C ALA A 344 -21.79 -12.03 10.49
N TYR A 345 -22.04 -10.78 10.10
CA TYR A 345 -22.43 -10.45 8.73
C TYR A 345 -21.30 -10.74 7.72
N PHE A 346 -20.10 -10.19 7.95
CA PHE A 346 -18.96 -10.37 7.06
C PHE A 346 -18.49 -11.83 7.00
N ASP A 347 -18.55 -12.59 8.10
CA ASP A 347 -18.26 -14.02 8.11
C ASP A 347 -19.25 -14.83 7.27
N GLY A 348 -20.49 -14.37 7.15
CA GLY A 348 -21.50 -14.98 6.27
C GLY A 348 -21.28 -14.65 4.80
N GLU A 349 -20.71 -13.48 4.50
CA GLU A 349 -20.46 -13.04 3.13
C GLU A 349 -19.12 -13.51 2.57
N TYR A 350 -18.08 -13.65 3.38
CA TYR A 350 -16.71 -13.93 2.92
C TYR A 350 -16.22 -15.29 3.41
N ASP A 351 -15.76 -16.14 2.50
CA ASP A 351 -15.16 -17.43 2.87
C ASP A 351 -13.81 -17.24 3.55
N PRO A 352 -13.41 -18.11 4.49
CA PRO A 352 -12.06 -18.12 5.04
C PRO A 352 -11.01 -18.29 3.93
N VAL A 353 -9.95 -17.49 3.96
CA VAL A 353 -8.83 -17.58 3.01
C VAL A 353 -7.94 -18.79 3.31
N GLY A 354 -7.84 -19.16 4.59
CA GLY A 354 -7.03 -20.27 5.09
C GLY A 354 -7.18 -20.40 6.60
N GLU A 355 -6.29 -21.17 7.22
CA GLU A 355 -6.23 -21.35 8.67
C GLU A 355 -4.97 -20.66 9.25
N GLY A 356 -4.97 -20.43 10.57
CA GLY A 356 -3.89 -19.76 11.28
C GLY A 356 -4.25 -18.33 11.68
N ASN A 357 -3.24 -17.62 12.19
CA ASN A 357 -3.39 -16.29 12.78
C ASN A 357 -2.62 -15.20 12.00
N ALA A 358 -1.82 -15.61 11.00
CA ALA A 358 -1.20 -14.63 10.11
C ALA A 358 -2.27 -13.93 9.27
N TRP A 359 -2.01 -12.68 8.88
CA TRP A 359 -2.83 -12.02 7.89
C TRP A 359 -2.65 -12.74 6.56
N ALA A 360 -3.75 -13.15 5.94
CA ALA A 360 -3.74 -13.75 4.62
C ALA A 360 -4.86 -13.23 3.73
N SER A 361 -4.54 -13.03 2.46
CA SER A 361 -5.49 -12.62 1.43
C SER A 361 -5.25 -13.37 0.12
N ARG A 362 -6.30 -13.49 -0.69
CA ARG A 362 -6.25 -14.12 -2.00
C ARG A 362 -7.03 -13.28 -3.01
N VAL A 363 -6.35 -12.88 -4.09
CA VAL A 363 -6.94 -12.10 -5.19
C VAL A 363 -6.45 -12.68 -6.52
N GLY A 364 -7.37 -13.19 -7.34
CA GLY A 364 -7.02 -13.92 -8.55
C GLY A 364 -6.10 -15.13 -8.27
N ASN A 365 -4.94 -15.16 -8.92
CA ASN A 365 -3.93 -16.21 -8.73
C ASN A 365 -2.84 -15.87 -7.70
N LEU A 366 -3.04 -14.78 -6.94
CA LEU A 366 -2.12 -14.33 -5.91
C LEU A 366 -2.68 -14.68 -4.54
N SER A 367 -1.83 -15.33 -3.73
CA SER A 367 -2.04 -15.48 -2.30
C SER A 367 -0.93 -14.73 -1.57
N MET A 368 -1.29 -14.04 -0.50
CA MET A 368 -0.42 -13.10 0.19
C MET A 368 -0.52 -13.37 1.69
N VAL A 369 0.63 -13.48 2.36
CA VAL A 369 0.72 -13.74 3.80
C VAL A 369 1.67 -12.74 4.45
N THR A 370 1.30 -12.21 5.60
CA THR A 370 2.19 -11.39 6.42
C THR A 370 1.88 -11.59 7.90
N ASN A 371 2.88 -11.37 8.75
CA ASN A 371 2.61 -11.23 10.17
C ASN A 371 1.84 -9.92 10.41
N PRO A 372 0.68 -9.95 11.12
CA PRO A 372 -0.10 -8.75 11.42
C PRO A 372 0.51 -7.90 12.55
N HIS A 373 1.42 -8.47 13.34
CA HIS A 373 2.13 -7.71 14.36
C HIS A 373 3.24 -6.88 13.72
N GLU A 374 3.23 -5.61 14.07
CA GLU A 374 4.17 -4.65 13.50
C GLU A 374 5.41 -4.50 14.37
N ASN A 375 5.23 -4.48 15.70
CA ASN A 375 6.32 -4.30 16.67
C ASN A 375 6.26 -5.26 17.88
N ARG A 376 5.50 -6.37 17.77
CA ARG A 376 5.50 -7.45 18.79
C ARG A 376 6.29 -8.65 18.27
N ASP A 377 7.24 -9.21 19.03
CA ASP A 377 8.03 -10.39 18.66
C ASP A 377 7.21 -11.69 18.76
N VAL A 378 6.17 -11.77 17.94
CA VAL A 378 5.28 -12.93 17.84
C VAL A 378 5.46 -13.53 16.47
N THR A 379 5.65 -14.85 16.42
CA THR A 379 5.61 -15.62 15.17
C THR A 379 4.20 -16.17 14.99
N GLU A 380 3.62 -15.93 13.83
CA GLU A 380 2.29 -16.43 13.48
C GLU A 380 2.36 -17.59 12.51
N THR A 381 1.31 -18.41 12.51
CA THR A 381 1.18 -19.56 11.61
C THR A 381 0.16 -19.29 10.51
N PHE A 382 0.31 -19.98 9.39
CA PHE A 382 -0.68 -19.98 8.31
C PHE A 382 -0.77 -21.36 7.64
N ALA A 383 -1.94 -21.65 7.09
CA ALA A 383 -2.19 -22.75 6.16
C ALA A 383 -3.13 -22.29 5.05
N LEU A 384 -2.61 -22.19 3.83
CA LEU A 384 -3.35 -21.72 2.67
C LEU A 384 -3.70 -22.86 1.71
N PRO A 385 -4.97 -23.01 1.32
CA PRO A 385 -5.32 -23.90 0.23
C PRO A 385 -4.74 -23.37 -1.08
N LEU A 386 -4.19 -24.29 -1.88
CA LEU A 386 -3.68 -24.06 -3.24
C LEU A 386 -4.46 -24.93 -4.23
N ASP A 387 -4.27 -24.69 -5.53
CA ASP A 387 -5.00 -25.41 -6.57
C ASP A 387 -4.14 -26.41 -7.35
N GLY A 388 -4.82 -27.38 -7.98
CA GLY A 388 -4.19 -28.28 -8.93
C GLY A 388 -3.19 -29.24 -8.27
N LEU A 389 -1.92 -29.15 -8.65
CA LEU A 389 -0.86 -30.00 -8.13
C LEU A 389 -0.50 -29.66 -6.70
N PHE A 390 -0.39 -28.36 -6.41
CA PHE A 390 -0.12 -27.85 -5.08
C PHE A 390 -1.44 -27.82 -4.33
N LEU A 391 -1.52 -28.52 -3.21
CA LEU A 391 -2.78 -28.67 -2.47
C LEU A 391 -2.88 -27.64 -1.35
N ARG A 392 -1.76 -27.39 -0.67
CA ARG A 392 -1.73 -26.53 0.51
C ARG A 392 -0.32 -26.08 0.82
N LEU A 393 -0.15 -24.83 1.22
CA LEU A 393 1.11 -24.32 1.78
C LEU A 393 0.89 -23.93 3.23
N GLU A 394 1.68 -24.51 4.13
CA GLU A 394 1.73 -24.15 5.55
C GLU A 394 3.06 -23.50 5.87
N GLY A 395 3.08 -22.69 6.93
CA GLY A 395 4.33 -22.15 7.45
C GLY A 395 4.16 -21.28 8.68
N GLU A 396 5.28 -20.70 9.08
CA GLU A 396 5.37 -19.70 10.13
C GLU A 396 5.94 -18.42 9.57
N VAL A 397 5.44 -17.27 10.01
CA VAL A 397 5.92 -15.95 9.63
C VAL A 397 6.24 -15.15 10.88
N ALA A 398 7.53 -14.85 11.09
CA ALA A 398 7.97 -13.98 12.17
C ALA A 398 7.50 -12.53 11.95
N VAL A 399 7.52 -11.72 13.00
CA VAL A 399 7.24 -10.27 12.94
C VAL A 399 7.97 -9.62 11.76
N ASN A 400 7.28 -8.71 11.07
CA ASN A 400 7.72 -8.05 9.84
C ASN A 400 8.03 -8.94 8.62
N GLY A 401 7.79 -10.25 8.72
CA GLY A 401 7.92 -11.18 7.61
C GLY A 401 6.69 -11.15 6.70
N TYR A 402 6.92 -11.40 5.42
CA TYR A 402 5.85 -11.58 4.43
C TYR A 402 6.24 -12.56 3.32
N LEU A 403 5.22 -13.04 2.62
CA LEU A 403 5.30 -13.96 1.50
C LEU A 403 4.21 -13.60 0.47
N ILE A 404 4.60 -13.46 -0.79
CA ILE A 404 3.71 -13.34 -1.95
C ILE A 404 3.84 -14.62 -2.76
N ILE A 405 2.71 -15.25 -3.08
CA ILE A 405 2.62 -16.52 -3.81
C ILE A 405 1.85 -16.26 -5.08
N GLN A 406 2.46 -16.53 -6.24
CA GLN A 406 1.79 -16.53 -7.52
C GLN A 406 1.71 -17.96 -8.04
N GLN A 407 0.49 -18.44 -8.26
CA GLN A 407 0.26 -19.74 -8.87
C GLN A 407 0.06 -19.58 -10.38
N GLU A 408 0.93 -20.23 -11.16
CA GLU A 408 0.80 -20.27 -12.61
C GLU A 408 0.00 -21.51 -13.06
N ALA A 409 -0.66 -21.42 -14.22
CA ALA A 409 -1.50 -22.50 -14.74
C ALA A 409 -0.72 -23.79 -15.07
N GLU A 410 0.59 -23.70 -15.27
CA GLU A 410 1.45 -24.81 -15.72
C GLU A 410 2.08 -25.61 -14.56
N GLY A 411 1.52 -25.54 -13.35
CA GLY A 411 2.06 -26.28 -12.20
C GLY A 411 3.37 -25.68 -11.67
N THR A 412 3.56 -24.36 -11.85
CA THR A 412 4.67 -23.61 -11.24
C THR A 412 4.14 -22.69 -10.15
N LEU A 413 4.82 -22.69 -9.00
CA LEU A 413 4.57 -21.76 -7.89
C LEU A 413 5.75 -20.80 -7.79
N ARG A 414 5.50 -19.50 -7.96
CA ARG A 414 6.49 -18.46 -7.66
C ARG A 414 6.20 -17.86 -6.31
N MET A 415 7.24 -17.68 -5.50
CA MET A 415 7.13 -17.09 -4.19
C MET A 415 8.19 -16.01 -4.00
N HIS A 416 7.79 -14.85 -3.51
CA HIS A 416 8.70 -13.79 -3.08
C HIS A 416 8.54 -13.61 -1.57
N LEU A 417 9.63 -13.73 -0.83
CA LEU A 417 9.63 -13.76 0.64
C LEU A 417 10.63 -12.76 1.19
N ASN A 418 10.32 -12.18 2.34
CA ASN A 418 11.28 -11.36 3.07
C ASN A 418 10.98 -11.40 4.57
N GLY A 419 11.99 -11.06 5.38
CA GLY A 419 11.92 -11.05 6.82
C GLY A 419 13.25 -10.60 7.43
N HIS A 420 13.31 -10.56 8.76
CA HIS A 420 14.56 -10.20 9.46
C HIS A 420 15.67 -11.23 9.18
N SER A 421 16.91 -10.76 9.05
CA SER A 421 18.06 -11.57 8.63
C SER A 421 18.50 -12.62 9.67
N ASP A 422 18.14 -12.43 10.93
CA ASP A 422 18.33 -13.37 12.04
C ASP A 422 17.18 -14.39 12.17
N ARG A 423 16.07 -14.19 11.46
CA ARG A 423 14.89 -15.06 11.50
C ARG A 423 14.87 -16.04 10.34
N LYS A 424 13.99 -17.03 10.46
CA LYS A 424 13.78 -18.08 9.48
C LYS A 424 12.30 -18.24 9.19
N MET A 425 11.96 -18.73 8.01
CA MET A 425 10.60 -19.02 7.61
C MET A 425 10.49 -20.50 7.25
N PRO A 426 10.03 -21.37 8.17
CA PRO A 426 9.75 -22.77 7.86
C PRO A 426 8.49 -22.86 7.01
N LEU A 427 8.54 -23.68 5.96
CA LEU A 427 7.47 -23.87 5.00
C LEU A 427 7.25 -25.36 4.73
N ARG A 428 5.99 -25.72 4.51
CA ARG A 428 5.56 -27.07 4.17
C ARG A 428 4.54 -27.03 3.04
N LEU A 429 4.90 -27.57 1.89
CA LEU A 429 4.05 -27.63 0.70
C LEU A 429 3.54 -29.05 0.49
N PHE A 430 2.23 -29.22 0.50
CA PHE A 430 1.55 -30.46 0.20
C PHE A 430 1.29 -30.54 -1.30
N ILE A 431 1.61 -31.68 -1.89
CA ILE A 431 1.54 -31.91 -3.33
C ILE A 431 0.73 -33.16 -3.64
N ARG A 432 0.10 -33.19 -4.81
CA ARG A 432 -0.54 -34.39 -5.35
C ARG A 432 0.52 -35.42 -5.74
N ASP A 433 0.17 -36.71 -5.76
CA ASP A 433 1.05 -37.87 -6.02
C ASP A 433 1.85 -37.82 -7.35
N VAL A 434 2.88 -36.98 -7.45
CA VAL A 434 3.75 -36.84 -8.64
C VAL A 434 5.26 -36.94 -8.35
N GLY A 435 5.66 -37.13 -7.09
CA GLY A 435 7.06 -37.16 -6.67
C GLY A 435 7.55 -35.81 -6.14
N ALA A 436 8.83 -35.71 -5.77
CA ALA A 436 9.39 -34.49 -5.19
C ALA A 436 9.52 -33.37 -6.24
N PRO A 437 8.97 -32.16 -6.01
CA PRO A 437 9.11 -31.03 -6.91
C PRO A 437 10.55 -30.51 -6.92
N GLN A 438 10.93 -29.87 -8.02
CA GLN A 438 12.17 -29.12 -8.11
C GLN A 438 11.95 -27.72 -7.50
N ILE A 439 12.85 -27.30 -6.61
CA ILE A 439 12.79 -26.00 -5.95
C ILE A 439 14.06 -25.24 -6.27
N GLU A 440 13.90 -24.06 -6.85
CA GLU A 440 14.97 -23.10 -7.10
C GLU A 440 14.83 -21.93 -6.14
N ALA A 441 15.95 -21.47 -5.58
CA ALA A 441 15.99 -20.34 -4.68
C ALA A 441 16.98 -19.29 -5.17
N THR A 442 16.60 -18.03 -5.10
CA THR A 442 17.49 -16.90 -5.33
C THR A 442 17.49 -15.99 -4.10
N PRO A 443 18.61 -15.87 -3.38
CA PRO A 443 19.88 -16.55 -3.61
C PRO A 443 19.82 -18.05 -3.25
N GLU A 444 20.68 -18.86 -3.86
CA GLU A 444 20.66 -20.34 -3.72
C GLU A 444 20.86 -20.81 -2.27
N ASP A 445 21.66 -20.09 -1.49
CA ASP A 445 21.98 -20.42 -0.09
C ASP A 445 20.87 -20.03 0.90
N ALA A 446 19.81 -19.36 0.44
CA ALA A 446 18.66 -19.00 1.27
C ALA A 446 17.82 -20.24 1.66
N LEU A 447 17.80 -21.27 0.82
CA LEU A 447 17.04 -22.49 1.04
C LEU A 447 17.84 -23.47 1.91
N GLN A 448 17.31 -23.79 3.09
CA GLN A 448 17.90 -24.76 4.01
C GLN A 448 16.96 -25.94 4.25
N ALA A 449 17.56 -27.11 4.53
CA ALA A 449 16.88 -28.28 5.09
C ALA A 449 15.67 -28.77 4.27
N THR A 450 15.82 -28.87 2.95
CA THR A 450 14.79 -29.45 2.08
C THR A 450 14.64 -30.95 2.32
N HIS A 451 13.46 -31.37 2.76
CA HIS A 451 13.11 -32.77 3.00
C HIS A 451 11.76 -33.09 2.34
N TYR A 452 11.74 -34.11 1.50
CA TYR A 452 10.50 -34.68 0.97
C TYR A 452 10.06 -35.85 1.84
N ASP A 453 8.84 -35.75 2.37
CA ASP A 453 8.14 -36.81 3.09
C ASP A 453 7.19 -37.53 2.12
N GLU A 454 7.57 -38.74 1.71
CA GLU A 454 6.80 -39.58 0.79
C GLU A 454 5.47 -40.06 1.37
N GLU A 455 5.36 -40.20 2.70
CA GLU A 455 4.13 -40.67 3.35
C GLU A 455 3.13 -39.52 3.48
N ALA A 456 3.60 -38.36 3.95
CA ALA A 456 2.77 -37.16 4.09
C ALA A 456 2.56 -36.40 2.77
N LYS A 457 3.26 -36.79 1.68
CA LYS A 457 3.20 -36.15 0.36
C LYS A 457 3.47 -34.65 0.44
N CYS A 458 4.53 -34.28 1.15
CA CYS A 458 4.89 -32.88 1.33
C CYS A 458 6.39 -32.67 1.26
N VAL A 459 6.79 -31.51 0.77
CA VAL A 459 8.17 -31.01 0.93
C VAL A 459 8.18 -29.99 2.06
N MET A 460 9.16 -30.11 2.93
CA MET A 460 9.45 -29.17 4.01
C MET A 460 10.78 -28.49 3.71
N TRP A 461 10.86 -27.19 3.97
CA TRP A 461 12.09 -26.43 3.87
C TRP A 461 12.08 -25.25 4.82
N THR A 462 13.22 -24.59 4.96
CA THR A 462 13.37 -23.38 5.76
C THR A 462 14.09 -22.31 4.97
N VAL A 463 13.51 -21.12 4.91
CA VAL A 463 14.10 -19.97 4.21
C VAL A 463 14.85 -19.08 5.21
N ARG A 464 16.01 -18.55 4.80
CA ARG A 464 16.78 -17.53 5.53
C ARG A 464 16.93 -16.25 4.71
N PHE A 465 16.88 -15.11 5.38
CA PHE A 465 16.94 -13.78 4.77
C PHE A 465 18.31 -13.09 4.94
N ALA A 466 19.40 -13.87 4.97
CA ALA A 466 20.75 -13.35 5.24
C ALA A 466 21.24 -12.33 4.19
N GLN A 467 20.70 -12.39 2.98
CA GLN A 467 21.01 -11.47 1.87
C GLN A 467 19.79 -10.61 1.47
N GLY A 468 18.78 -10.51 2.34
CA GLY A 468 17.53 -9.80 2.05
C GLY A 468 16.44 -10.73 1.49
N ALA A 469 15.67 -10.20 0.55
CA ALA A 469 14.56 -10.91 -0.10
C ALA A 469 15.00 -12.23 -0.76
N VAL A 470 14.09 -13.19 -0.77
CA VAL A 470 14.30 -14.51 -1.38
C VAL A 470 13.18 -14.78 -2.38
N ASP A 471 13.55 -15.15 -3.59
CA ASP A 471 12.63 -15.70 -4.58
C ASP A 471 12.73 -17.22 -4.57
N LEU A 472 11.59 -17.93 -4.54
CA LEU A 472 11.50 -19.37 -4.73
C LEU A 472 10.65 -19.67 -5.97
N ILE A 473 11.10 -20.61 -6.79
CA ILE A 473 10.33 -21.17 -7.90
C ILE A 473 10.21 -22.67 -7.68
N VAL A 474 8.98 -23.16 -7.56
CA VAL A 474 8.67 -24.58 -7.37
C VAL A 474 8.05 -25.11 -8.65
N HIS A 475 8.70 -26.12 -9.24
CA HIS A 475 8.22 -26.83 -10.42
C HIS A 475 7.63 -28.17 -10.00
N GLY A 476 6.38 -28.36 -10.41
CA GLY A 476 5.57 -29.54 -10.16
C GLY A 476 5.97 -30.81 -10.86
#